data_AF-A0A392NV52-F1
#
_entry.id   AF-A0A392NV52-F1
#
_cell.length_a   1.000
_cell.length_b   1.000
_cell.length_c   1.000
_cell.angle_alpha   90.00
_cell.angle_beta   90.00
_cell.angle_gamma   90.00
#
_symmetry.space_group_name_H-M   'P 1'
#
loop_
_entity.id
_entity.type
_entity.pdbx_description
1 polymer ?
#
loop_
_entity_poly.entity_id
_entity_poly.type
_entity_poly.pdbx_seq_one_letter_code
_entity_poly.pdbx_strand_id
1 'polypeptide(L)' 'SQDQFNQQQSDWGFMSFIPLSELYDPSRGYLVNDTLIVEVEVRCNPVENGTAETFSVSRHSYVL' A
#
# COMPACT_ATOMS: atom_id res chain seq x y z
N SER A 1 11.14 5.83 1.08
CA SER A 1 11.41 6.54 -0.19
C SER A 1 10.24 7.48 -0.42
N GLN A 2 10.50 8.73 -0.81
CA GLN A 2 9.46 9.60 -1.36
C GLN A 2 9.54 9.40 -2.86
N ASP A 3 8.76 8.46 -3.38
CA ASP A 3 8.70 8.21 -4.80
C ASP A 3 7.62 9.12 -5.40
N GLN A 4 7.94 9.83 -6.49
CA GLN A 4 7.09 10.87 -7.07
C GLN A 4 6.10 10.29 -8.10
N PHE A 5 4.80 10.57 -7.96
CA PHE A 5 3.82 10.20 -9.01
C PHE A 5 3.91 11.08 -10.22
N ASN A 6 4.20 10.45 -11.36
CA ASN A 6 4.20 11.09 -12.65
C ASN A 6 3.85 10.06 -13.74
N GLN A 7 3.74 10.50 -14.99
CA GLN A 7 3.36 9.62 -16.10
C GLN A 7 4.34 8.46 -16.35
N GLN A 8 5.61 8.59 -15.93
CA GLN A 8 6.66 7.59 -16.12
C GLN A 8 6.77 6.63 -14.93
N GLN A 9 6.37 7.08 -13.74
CA GLN A 9 6.26 6.30 -12.52
C GLN A 9 4.84 6.48 -11.97
N SER A 10 3.92 5.68 -12.50
CA SER A 10 2.49 5.76 -12.21
C SER A 10 2.05 4.74 -11.16
N ASP A 11 2.98 4.00 -10.58
CA ASP A 11 2.74 2.99 -9.56
C ASP A 11 3.76 3.08 -8.41
N TRP A 12 3.27 2.81 -7.18
CA TRP A 12 4.11 2.49 -6.01
C TRP A 12 3.52 1.36 -5.23
N GLY A 13 4.39 0.75 -4.44
CA GLY A 13 4.01 -0.20 -3.43
C GLY A 13 5.23 -0.96 -2.95
N PHE A 14 4.97 -2.19 -2.50
CA PHE A 14 5.99 -3.11 -2.08
C PHE A 14 6.03 -4.28 -3.08
N MET A 15 7.23 -4.66 -3.52
CA MET A 15 7.40 -5.87 -4.36
C MET A 15 6.96 -7.14 -3.62
N SER A 16 7.01 -7.13 -2.29
CA SER A 16 6.55 -8.22 -1.43
C SER A 16 5.82 -7.63 -0.23
N PHE A 17 4.54 -8.00 -0.07
CA PHE A 17 3.67 -7.49 1.00
C PHE A 17 3.54 -8.47 2.17
N ILE A 18 3.22 -9.73 1.85
CA ILE A 18 3.08 -10.85 2.81
C ILE A 18 3.55 -12.16 2.15
N PRO A 19 4.31 -13.03 2.84
CA PRO A 19 4.60 -14.36 2.33
C PRO A 19 3.32 -15.17 2.11
N LEU A 20 3.24 -15.93 1.02
CA LEU A 20 2.08 -16.78 0.74
C LEU A 20 1.82 -17.78 1.87
N SER A 21 2.88 -18.31 2.49
CA SER A 21 2.75 -19.20 3.65
C SER A 21 2.03 -18.55 4.83
N GLU A 22 2.18 -17.24 5.03
CA GLU A 22 1.50 -16.50 6.09
C GLU A 22 0.08 -16.09 5.67
N LEU A 23 -0.11 -15.70 4.40
CA LEU A 23 -1.43 -15.37 3.86
C LEU A 23 -2.40 -16.55 3.95
N TYR A 24 -1.91 -17.76 3.66
CA TYR A 24 -2.71 -18.98 3.68
C TYR A 24 -2.79 -19.68 5.03
N ASP A 25 -2.08 -19.20 6.07
CA ASP A 25 -2.17 -19.76 7.41
C ASP A 25 -3.52 -19.36 8.05
N PRO A 26 -4.46 -20.30 8.26
CA PRO A 26 -5.78 -19.97 8.78
C PRO A 26 -5.74 -19.38 10.20
N SER A 27 -4.66 -19.63 10.97
CA SER A 27 -4.49 -19.07 12.32
C SER A 27 -4.20 -17.57 12.32
N ARG A 28 -3.81 -17.00 11.17
CA ARG A 28 -3.51 -15.58 11.01
C ARG A 28 -4.73 -14.73 10.67
N GLY A 29 -5.80 -15.33 10.13
CA GLY A 29 -7.04 -14.64 9.81
C GLY A 29 -7.01 -13.72 8.59
N TYR A 30 -5.90 -13.68 7.83
CA TYR A 30 -5.78 -12.79 6.66
C TYR A 30 -6.70 -13.17 5.48
N LEU A 31 -6.92 -14.46 5.28
CA LEU A 31 -7.74 -14.99 4.19
C LEU A 31 -8.97 -15.70 4.77
N VAL A 32 -10.16 -15.16 4.51
CA VAL A 32 -11.44 -15.73 4.95
C VAL A 32 -12.35 -15.86 3.73
N ASN A 33 -12.91 -17.04 3.49
CA ASN A 33 -13.74 -17.32 2.31
C ASN A 33 -13.05 -16.90 1.00
N ASP A 34 -11.76 -17.24 0.86
CA ASP A 34 -10.92 -16.89 -0.29
C ASP A 34 -10.87 -15.36 -0.57
N THR A 35 -11.06 -14.55 0.47
CA THR A 35 -11.09 -13.09 0.39
C THR A 35 -10.07 -12.48 1.36
N LEU A 36 -9.22 -11.60 0.84
CA LEU A 36 -8.30 -10.74 1.59
C LEU A 36 -8.73 -9.28 1.41
N ILE A 37 -8.78 -8.52 2.50
CA ILE A 37 -9.01 -7.08 2.46
C ILE A 37 -7.67 -6.36 2.60
N VAL A 38 -7.38 -5.43 1.70
CA VAL A 38 -6.17 -4.59 1.74
C VAL A 38 -6.60 -3.13 1.88
N GLU A 39 -6.08 -2.47 2.91
CA GLU A 39 -6.33 -1.06 3.16
C GLU A 39 -5.06 -0.24 2.87
N VAL A 40 -5.25 0.94 2.28
CA VAL A 40 -4.17 1.86 1.93
C VAL A 40 -4.56 3.27 2.35
N GLU A 41 -3.70 3.93 3.12
CA GLU A 41 -3.80 5.37 3.36
C GLU A 41 -2.91 6.11 2.37
N VAL A 42 -3.51 7.02 1.60
CA VAL A 42 -2.82 7.88 0.65
C VAL A 42 -2.86 9.32 1.16
N ARG A 43 -1.69 9.94 1.32
CA ARG A 43 -1.58 11.37 1.65
C ARG A 43 -1.00 12.12 0.47
N CYS A 44 -1.67 13.19 0.06
CA CYS A 44 -1.20 14.11 -0.97
C CYS A 44 -0.73 15.40 -0.31
N ASN A 45 0.57 15.71 -0.41
CA ASN A 45 1.07 17.00 0.04
C ASN A 45 1.10 17.98 -1.13
N PRO A 46 0.46 19.17 -1.01
CA PRO A 46 0.64 20.22 -2.00
C PRO A 46 2.09 20.71 -1.96
N VAL A 47 2.73 20.79 -3.12
CA VAL A 47 4.06 21.40 -3.25
C VAL A 47 3.86 22.91 -3.46
N GLU A 48 4.42 23.74 -2.58
CA GLU A 48 4.39 25.20 -2.77
C GLU A 48 5.04 25.55 -4.11
N ASN A 49 4.28 26.18 -5.01
CA ASN A 49 4.67 26.66 -6.34
C ASN A 49 4.92 25.60 -7.45
N GLY A 50 4.21 24.47 -7.49
CA GLY A 50 4.29 23.58 -8.65
C GLY A 50 3.27 22.43 -8.68
N THR A 51 2.89 21.99 -9.88
CA THR A 51 1.82 21.03 -10.24
C THR A 51 2.08 19.56 -9.87
N ALA A 52 3.01 19.27 -8.95
CA ALA A 52 3.35 17.90 -8.58
C ALA A 52 2.76 17.55 -7.22
N GLU A 53 1.89 16.55 -7.17
CA GLU A 53 1.39 15.97 -5.92
C GLU A 53 2.40 14.92 -5.44
N THR A 54 2.85 15.01 -4.19
CA THR A 54 3.63 13.92 -3.59
C THR A 54 2.67 12.99 -2.86
N PHE A 55 2.66 11.71 -3.26
CA PHE A 55 1.85 10.66 -2.65
C PHE A 55 2.72 9.83 -1.71
N SER A 56 2.24 9.55 -0.50
CA SER A 56 2.88 8.58 0.39
C SER A 56 1.93 7.44 0.73
N VAL A 57 2.38 6.20 0.52
CA VAL A 57 1.71 5.00 1.02
C VAL A 57 2.35 4.62 2.35
N SER A 58 1.53 4.52 3.40
CA SER A 58 1.97 4.03 4.70
C SER A 58 1.40 2.64 4.95
N ARG A 59 2.25 1.71 5.41
CA ARG A 59 1.82 0.36 5.80
C ARG A 59 1.15 0.46 7.17
N HIS A 60 -0.18 0.51 7.19
CA HIS A 60 -0.95 0.26 8.41
C HIS A 60 -1.35 -1.22 8.41
N SER A 61 -0.63 -2.02 9.19
CA SER A 61 -1.00 -3.41 9.41
C SER A 61 -2.18 -3.44 10.39
N TYR A 62 -3.40 -3.71 9.91
CA TYR A 62 -4.51 -4.10 10.77
C TYR A 62 -4.65 -5.62 10.74
N VAL A 63 -4.63 -6.22 11.94
CA VAL A 63 -5.05 -7.60 12.18
C VAL A 63 -6.42 -7.47 12.84
N LEU A 64 -7.47 -8.03 12.23
CA LEU A 64 -8.75 -8.27 12.91
C LEU A 64 -8.68 -9.57 13.69
#